data_AF-A0A3A9A6C6-F1
#
_entry.id   AF-A0A3A9A6C6-F1
#
_cell.length_a   1.000
_cell.length_b   1.000
_cell.length_c   1.000
_cell.angle_alpha   90.00
_cell.angle_beta   90.00
_cell.angle_gamma   90.00
#
_symmetry.space_group_name_H-M   'P 1'
#
loop_
_entity.id
_entity.type
_entity.pdbx_description
1 polymer ?
#
loop_
_entity_poly.entity_id
_entity_poly.type
_entity_poly.pdbx_seq_one_letter_code
_entity_poly.pdbx_strand_id
1 'polypeptide(L)'
;MRLRAINIYSAYLGNEDDTKRRTRQLRRDADFLDYEFAEKVRFYDNDFCRQLNIACDEKATEILISNSGIEGYPTVTIPFDFSVYEGLTETDRKIYWVEEIKRVFIFLSDKMNGKAQKIRDFIEYLENKYID
;
A
#
# COMPACT_ATOMS: atom_id res chain seq x y z
N MET A 1 8.84 -16.30 1.72
CA MET A 1 7.72 -16.02 0.78
C MET A 1 8.16 -15.09 -0.36
N ARG A 2 7.43 -15.00 -1.48
CA ARG A 2 7.75 -14.06 -2.58
C ARG A 2 6.65 -13.03 -2.70
N LEU A 3 6.95 -11.76 -2.44
CA LEU A 3 6.03 -10.64 -2.64
C LEU A 3 5.90 -10.35 -4.14
N ARG A 4 4.65 -10.23 -4.61
CA ARG A 4 4.32 -10.15 -6.04
C ARG A 4 3.44 -8.97 -6.42
N ALA A 5 2.67 -8.43 -5.48
CA ALA A 5 1.68 -7.41 -5.75
C ALA A 5 1.38 -6.57 -4.51
N ILE A 6 0.89 -5.36 -4.76
CA ILE A 6 0.34 -4.44 -3.77
C ILE A 6 -1.16 -4.29 -4.07
N ASN A 7 -2.00 -4.48 -3.06
CA ASN A 7 -3.44 -4.33 -3.17
C ASN A 7 -3.92 -3.31 -2.15
N ILE A 8 -4.45 -2.18 -2.62
CA ILE A 8 -5.01 -1.12 -1.79
C ILE A 8 -6.53 -1.17 -1.88
N TYR A 9 -7.21 -0.97 -0.75
CA TYR A 9 -8.68 -0.97 -0.69
C TYR A 9 -9.20 -0.22 0.53
N SER A 10 -10.49 0.13 0.49
CA SER A 10 -11.17 0.75 1.64
C SER A 10 -11.51 -0.31 2.69
N ALA A 11 -11.29 0.01 3.97
CA ALA A 11 -11.96 -0.69 5.06
C ALA A 11 -13.49 -0.58 4.92
N TYR A 12 -14.23 -1.47 5.58
CA TYR A 12 -15.67 -1.54 5.46
C TYR A 12 -16.34 -0.29 6.06
N LEU A 13 -17.10 0.43 5.24
CA LEU A 13 -17.73 1.70 5.61
C LEU A 13 -19.09 1.55 6.29
N GLY A 14 -19.52 0.32 6.61
CA GLY A 14 -20.89 0.04 7.04
C GLY A 14 -21.88 -0.13 5.88
N ASN A 15 -21.46 0.16 4.65
CA ASN A 15 -22.23 0.02 3.42
C ASN A 15 -21.38 -0.62 2.30
N GLU A 16 -21.90 -1.66 1.65
CA GLU A 16 -21.18 -2.41 0.62
C GLU A 16 -20.93 -1.61 -0.66
N ASP A 17 -21.92 -0.84 -1.13
CA ASP A 17 -21.82 -0.06 -2.36
C ASP A 17 -20.82 1.10 -2.21
N ASP A 18 -20.84 1.80 -1.08
CA ASP A 18 -19.88 2.84 -0.77
C ASP A 18 -18.46 2.26 -0.62
N THR A 19 -18.32 1.12 0.05
CA THR A 19 -17.02 0.43 0.20
C THR A 19 -16.46 0.01 -1.17
N LYS A 20 -17.31 -0.53 -2.05
CA LYS A 20 -16.93 -0.91 -3.42
C LYS A 20 -16.55 0.31 -4.25
N ARG A 21 -17.35 1.38 -4.19
CA ARG A 21 -17.08 2.64 -4.92
C ARG A 21 -15.72 3.22 -4.51
N ARG A 22 -15.49 3.36 -3.19
CA ARG A 22 -14.23 3.87 -2.65
C ARG A 22 -13.06 2.97 -3.02
N THR A 23 -13.19 1.66 -2.84
CA THR A 23 -12.13 0.70 -3.23
C THR A 23 -11.76 0.79 -4.70
N ARG A 24 -12.74 0.94 -5.61
CA ARG A 24 -12.45 1.11 -7.04
C ARG A 24 -11.64 2.36 -7.32
N GLN A 25 -11.97 3.48 -6.67
CA GLN A 25 -11.22 4.73 -6.81
C GLN A 25 -9.79 4.58 -6.29
N LEU A 26 -9.62 4.08 -5.06
CA LEU A 26 -8.29 3.89 -4.45
C LEU A 26 -7.40 2.99 -5.31
N ARG A 27 -7.96 1.89 -5.84
CA ARG A 27 -7.23 0.99 -6.74
C ARG A 27 -6.83 1.65 -8.05
N ARG A 28 -7.73 2.43 -8.66
CA ARG A 28 -7.44 3.16 -9.89
C ARG A 28 -6.34 4.19 -9.66
N ASP A 29 -6.44 4.95 -8.58
CA ASP A 29 -5.51 6.03 -8.28
C ASP A 29 -4.12 5.48 -7.87
N ALA A 30 -4.07 4.27 -7.32
CA ALA A 30 -2.84 3.58 -6.92
C ALA A 30 -2.33 2.51 -7.92
N ASP A 31 -2.97 2.33 -9.08
CA ASP A 31 -2.63 1.26 -10.04
C ASP A 31 -1.16 1.31 -10.49
N PHE A 32 -0.62 2.53 -10.61
CA PHE A 32 0.78 2.73 -10.94
C PHE A 32 1.73 2.09 -9.92
N LEU A 33 1.38 2.02 -8.63
CA LEU A 33 2.23 1.40 -7.62
C LEU A 33 2.37 -0.10 -7.87
N ASP A 34 1.28 -0.80 -8.20
CA ASP A 34 1.33 -2.24 -8.47
C ASP A 34 2.09 -2.52 -9.78
N TYR A 35 1.88 -1.69 -10.81
CA TYR A 35 2.63 -1.75 -12.06
C TYR A 35 4.15 -1.57 -11.84
N GLU A 36 4.57 -0.48 -11.18
CA GLU A 36 5.99 -0.22 -10.92
C GLU A 36 6.60 -1.29 -10.01
N PHE A 37 5.84 -1.78 -9.02
CA PHE A 37 6.28 -2.87 -8.15
C PHE A 37 6.50 -4.16 -8.94
N ALA A 38 5.59 -4.48 -9.87
CA ALA A 38 5.69 -5.65 -10.74
C ALA A 38 6.91 -5.59 -11.66
N GLU A 39 7.29 -4.40 -12.14
CA GLU A 39 8.44 -4.21 -13.03
C GLU A 39 9.78 -4.17 -12.28
N LYS A 40 9.84 -3.50 -11.12
CA LYS A 40 11.11 -3.25 -10.39
C LYS A 40 11.41 -4.27 -9.31
N VAL A 41 10.38 -4.74 -8.60
CA VAL A 41 10.55 -5.46 -7.33
C VAL A 41 10.18 -6.93 -7.41
N ARG A 42 9.23 -7.29 -8.28
CA ARG A 42 8.66 -8.65 -8.40
C ARG A 42 9.65 -9.77 -8.12
N PHE A 43 9.16 -10.77 -7.41
CA PHE A 43 9.96 -11.88 -6.85
C PHE A 43 10.88 -11.47 -5.70
N TYR A 44 10.48 -10.47 -4.92
CA TYR A 44 11.13 -10.12 -3.67
C TYR A 44 10.90 -11.21 -2.62
N ASP A 45 11.93 -12.00 -2.32
CA ASP A 45 11.83 -12.96 -1.22
C ASP A 45 11.85 -12.24 0.13
N ASN A 46 10.87 -12.53 0.97
CA ASN A 46 10.68 -12.00 2.32
C ASN A 46 9.88 -12.99 3.16
N ASP A 47 9.93 -12.90 4.48
CA ASP A 47 9.26 -13.88 5.35
C ASP A 47 7.85 -13.50 5.78
N PHE A 48 7.36 -12.34 5.33
CA PHE A 48 6.12 -11.75 5.83
C PHE A 48 4.93 -11.97 4.91
N CYS A 49 5.05 -11.63 3.62
CA CYS A 49 3.91 -11.62 2.71
C CYS A 49 4.22 -12.01 1.25
N ARG A 50 3.20 -12.55 0.59
CA ARG A 50 3.11 -12.81 -0.85
C ARG A 50 2.42 -11.66 -1.59
N GLN A 51 1.49 -11.01 -0.92
CA GLN A 51 0.78 -9.82 -1.38
C GLN A 51 0.67 -8.85 -0.20
N LEU A 52 0.96 -7.59 -0.46
CA LEU A 52 0.80 -6.53 0.53
C LEU A 52 -0.61 -5.96 0.40
N ASN A 53 -1.51 -6.35 1.31
CA ASN A 53 -2.87 -5.82 1.35
C ASN A 53 -2.92 -4.61 2.29
N ILE A 54 -3.22 -3.44 1.74
CA ILE A 54 -3.33 -2.19 2.48
C ILE A 54 -4.81 -1.82 2.59
N ALA A 55 -5.33 -1.82 3.81
CA ALA A 55 -6.68 -1.37 4.13
C ALA A 55 -6.66 0.07 4.62
N CYS A 56 -7.34 0.96 3.91
CA CYS A 56 -7.49 2.37 4.26
C CYS A 56 -8.67 2.53 5.22
N ASP A 57 -8.40 2.91 6.48
CA ASP A 57 -9.44 3.01 7.52
C ASP A 57 -9.42 4.40 8.19
N GLU A 58 -10.56 5.09 8.14
CA GLU A 58 -10.78 6.39 8.79
C GLU A 58 -10.76 6.28 10.33
N LYS A 59 -10.98 5.08 10.87
CA LYS A 59 -10.97 4.83 12.32
C LYS A 59 -9.60 4.43 12.85
N ALA A 60 -8.65 4.10 11.96
CA ALA A 60 -7.30 3.76 12.38
C ALA A 60 -6.53 5.02 12.77
N THR A 61 -5.89 5.01 13.93
CA THR A 61 -5.01 6.09 14.40
C THR A 61 -3.53 5.82 14.09
N GLU A 62 -3.19 4.55 13.84
CA GLU A 62 -1.84 4.09 13.54
C GLU A 62 -1.84 2.95 12.53
N ILE A 63 -0.66 2.59 12.01
CA ILE A 63 -0.51 1.44 11.12
C ILE A 63 -0.59 0.16 11.95
N LEU A 64 -1.46 -0.76 11.55
CA LEU A 64 -1.69 -2.03 12.24
C LEU A 64 -1.55 -3.21 11.28
N ILE A 65 -1.15 -4.37 11.80
CA ILE A 65 -1.16 -5.63 11.04
C ILE A 65 -2.22 -6.53 11.64
N SER A 66 -3.15 -6.96 10.79
CA SER A 66 -4.09 -8.03 11.10
C SER A 66 -3.80 -9.24 10.22
N ASN A 67 -3.77 -10.42 10.83
CA ASN A 67 -3.69 -11.66 10.08
C ASN A 67 -5.08 -11.99 9.55
N SER A 68 -5.19 -12.12 8.23
CA SER A 68 -6.43 -12.53 7.54
C SER A 68 -6.81 -14.00 7.76
N GLY A 69 -6.04 -14.74 8.58
CA GLY A 69 -6.12 -16.20 8.71
C GLY A 69 -5.46 -16.95 7.54
N ILE A 70 -5.01 -16.25 6.50
CA ILE A 70 -4.34 -16.84 5.33
C ILE A 70 -2.85 -16.49 5.37
N GLU A 71 -2.01 -17.51 5.44
CA GLU A 71 -0.55 -17.35 5.49
C GLU A 71 -0.02 -16.57 4.27
N GLY A 72 0.76 -15.51 4.53
CA GLY A 72 1.35 -14.68 3.50
C GLY A 72 0.43 -13.63 2.89
N TYR A 73 -0.79 -13.46 3.42
CA TYR A 73 -1.71 -12.40 3.02
C TYR A 73 -2.12 -11.53 4.21
N PRO A 74 -1.16 -10.92 4.93
CA PRO A 74 -1.49 -10.00 6.01
C PRO A 74 -2.27 -8.81 5.46
N THR A 75 -3.13 -8.24 6.30
CA THR A 75 -3.74 -6.93 6.06
C THR A 75 -3.01 -5.91 6.90
N VAL A 76 -2.46 -4.89 6.23
CA VAL A 76 -1.87 -3.70 6.83
C VAL A 76 -2.94 -2.62 6.80
N THR A 77 -3.48 -2.27 7.95
CA THR A 77 -4.43 -1.16 8.06
C THR A 77 -3.64 0.13 8.23
N ILE A 78 -3.97 1.16 7.45
CA ILE A 78 -3.39 2.50 7.57
C ILE A 78 -4.47 3.53 7.96
N PRO A 79 -4.12 4.55 8.78
CA PRO A 79 -4.96 5.73 8.97
C PRO A 79 -5.21 6.42 7.63
N PHE A 80 -6.47 6.72 7.33
CA PHE A 80 -6.82 7.27 6.03
C PHE A 80 -8.04 8.19 6.10
N ASP A 81 -7.82 9.49 5.86
CA ASP A 81 -8.90 10.48 5.72
C ASP A 81 -9.30 10.59 4.25
N PHE A 82 -10.41 9.94 3.88
CA PHE A 82 -10.87 9.94 2.49
C PHE A 82 -11.35 11.33 2.05
N SER A 83 -11.93 12.13 2.93
CA SER A 83 -12.42 13.47 2.57
C SER A 83 -11.27 14.39 2.18
N VAL A 84 -10.15 14.32 2.90
CA VAL A 84 -8.92 15.03 2.53
C VAL A 84 -8.35 14.47 1.22
N TYR A 85 -8.24 13.14 1.12
CA TYR A 85 -7.69 12.48 -0.07
C TYR A 85 -8.48 12.77 -1.36
N GLU A 86 -9.81 12.77 -1.28
CA GLU A 86 -10.69 13.04 -2.42
C GLU A 86 -10.51 14.46 -2.96
N GLY A 87 -10.18 15.42 -2.09
CA GLY A 87 -9.88 16.80 -2.47
C GLY A 87 -8.54 17.00 -3.20
N LEU A 88 -7.66 15.99 -3.22
CA LEU A 88 -6.35 16.07 -3.87
C LEU A 88 -6.45 16.01 -5.40
N THR A 89 -5.51 16.67 -6.08
CA THR A 89 -5.33 16.54 -7.53
C THR A 89 -4.78 15.15 -7.88
N GLU A 90 -4.84 14.74 -9.15
CA GLU A 90 -4.26 13.44 -9.57
C GLU A 90 -2.76 13.35 -9.25
N THR A 91 -2.02 14.44 -9.44
CA THR A 91 -0.59 14.53 -9.11
C THR A 91 -0.37 14.36 -7.60
N ASP A 92 -1.13 15.09 -6.78
CA ASP A 92 -1.00 15.01 -5.32
C ASP A 92 -1.39 13.63 -4.79
N ARG A 93 -2.35 12.94 -5.42
CA ARG A 93 -2.69 11.56 -5.06
C ARG A 93 -1.57 10.58 -5.37
N LYS A 94 -0.81 10.79 -6.46
CA LYS A 94 0.39 9.97 -6.75
C LYS A 94 1.45 10.19 -5.69
N ILE A 95 1.74 11.45 -5.35
CA ILE A 95 2.68 11.82 -4.27
C ILE A 95 2.23 11.19 -2.95
N TYR A 96 0.95 11.32 -2.60
CA TYR A 96 0.35 10.71 -1.40
C TYR A 96 0.62 9.21 -1.34
N TRP A 97 0.40 8.50 -2.45
CA TRP A 97 0.61 7.05 -2.49
C TRP A 97 2.08 6.65 -2.42
N VAL A 98 3.00 7.45 -2.96
CA VAL A 98 4.45 7.23 -2.82
C VAL A 98 4.88 7.39 -1.36
N GLU A 99 4.39 8.42 -0.67
CA GLU A 99 4.68 8.62 0.76
C GLU A 99 4.07 7.52 1.64
N GLU A 100 2.82 7.12 1.38
CA GLU A 100 2.16 6.05 2.14
C GLU A 100 2.84 4.69 1.93
N ILE A 101 3.22 4.35 0.70
CA ILE A 101 3.89 3.06 0.46
C ILE A 101 5.28 3.02 1.12
N LYS A 102 6.02 4.15 1.09
CA LYS A 102 7.28 4.31 1.84
C LYS A 102 7.07 4.09 3.33
N ARG A 103 6.08 4.76 3.92
CA ARG A 103 5.73 4.63 5.34
C ARG A 103 5.38 3.18 5.71
N VAL A 104 4.59 2.50 4.87
CA VAL A 104 4.24 1.09 5.07
C VAL A 104 5.47 0.19 5.01
N PHE A 105 6.36 0.35 4.03
CA PHE A 105 7.57 -0.48 3.95
C PHE A 105 8.55 -0.24 5.09
N ILE A 106 8.69 1.00 5.57
CA ILE A 106 9.47 1.31 6.78
C ILE A 106 8.90 0.55 7.97
N PHE A 107 7.59 0.61 8.17
CA PHE A 107 6.91 -0.10 9.26
C PHE A 107 7.05 -1.62 9.18
N LEU A 108 7.11 -2.17 7.96
CA LEU A 108 7.27 -3.61 7.72
C LEU A 108 8.72 -4.09 7.68
N SER A 109 9.70 -3.19 7.75
CA SER A 109 11.12 -3.51 7.49
C SER A 109 11.65 -4.68 8.33
N ASP A 110 11.38 -4.67 9.64
CA ASP A 110 11.79 -5.73 10.58
C ASP A 110 11.12 -7.09 10.29
N LYS A 111 9.96 -7.09 9.62
CA LYS A 111 9.19 -8.31 9.31
C LYS A 111 9.61 -8.93 7.98
N MET A 112 10.11 -8.11 7.04
CA MET A 112 10.42 -8.55 5.67
C MET A 112 11.82 -9.17 5.49
N ASN A 113 12.49 -9.54 6.58
CA ASN A 113 13.79 -10.26 6.63
C ASN A 113 14.93 -9.63 5.81
N GLY A 114 15.19 -8.34 5.99
CA GLY A 114 16.52 -7.76 5.74
C GLY A 114 16.97 -7.57 4.28
N LYS A 115 16.19 -7.95 3.25
CA LYS A 115 16.45 -7.53 1.85
C LYS A 115 16.01 -6.08 1.59
N ALA A 116 16.17 -5.20 2.59
CA ALA A 116 15.73 -3.81 2.58
C ALA A 116 16.26 -3.02 1.38
N GLN A 117 17.42 -3.40 0.81
CA GLN A 117 17.99 -2.69 -0.33
C GLN A 117 17.03 -2.63 -1.53
N LYS A 118 16.43 -3.76 -1.95
CA LYS A 118 15.55 -3.77 -3.14
C LYS A 118 14.30 -2.91 -2.94
N ILE A 119 13.76 -2.90 -1.72
CA ILE A 119 12.62 -2.06 -1.36
C ILE A 119 13.05 -0.59 -1.26
N ARG A 120 14.22 -0.29 -0.70
CA ARG A 120 14.77 1.06 -0.66
C ARG A 120 14.99 1.62 -2.07
N ASP A 121 15.61 0.86 -2.96
CA ASP A 121 15.84 1.24 -4.37
C ASP A 121 14.51 1.50 -5.09
N PHE A 122 13.46 0.72 -4.77
CA PHE A 122 12.13 0.94 -5.31
C PHE A 122 11.47 2.22 -4.80
N ILE A 123 11.60 2.51 -3.50
CA ILE A 123 11.09 3.77 -2.93
C ILE A 123 11.82 4.96 -3.53
N GLU A 124 13.16 4.93 -3.59
CA GLU A 124 13.96 5.99 -4.21
C GLU A 124 13.59 6.18 -5.69
N TYR A 125 13.32 5.09 -6.41
CA TYR A 125 12.82 5.16 -7.78
C TYR A 125 11.47 5.88 -7.89
N LEU A 126 10.52 5.57 -7.00
CA LEU A 126 9.21 6.22 -6.99
C LEU A 126 9.32 7.70 -6.64
N GLU A 127 10.11 8.03 -5.62
CA GLU A 127 10.37 9.43 -5.21
C GLU A 127 10.92 10.22 -6.39
N ASN A 128 12.04 9.78 -6.99
CA ASN A 128 12.66 10.44 -8.14
C ASN A 128 11.74 10.59 -9.37
N LYS A 129 10.69 9.77 -9.49
CA LYS A 129 9.77 9.77 -10.64
C LYS A 129 8.53 10.62 -10.42
N TYR A 130 8.07 10.75 -9.18
CA TYR A 130 6.75 11.31 -8.86
C TYR A 130 6.78 12.46 -7.84
N ILE A 131 7.90 12.63 -7.13
CA ILE A 131 8.12 13.68 -6.13
C ILE A 131 9.35 14.46 -6.59
N ASP A 132 9.11 15.63 -7.20
CA ASP A 132 10.15 16.52 -7.73
C ASP A 132 11.19 16.94 -6.66
#